data_AF-A0A8J3U8G4-F1
#
_entry.id   AF-A0A8J3U8G4-F1
#
_cell.length_a   1.000
_cell.length_b   1.000
_cell.length_c   1.000
_cell.angle_alpha   90.00
_cell.angle_beta   90.00
_cell.angle_gamma   90.00
#
_symmetry.space_group_name_H-M   'P 1'
#
loop_
_entity.id
_entity.type
_entity.pdbx_description
1 polymer ?
#
loop_
_entity_poly.entity_id
_entity_poly.type
_entity_poly.pdbx_seq_one_letter_code
_entity_poly.pdbx_strand_id
1 'polypeptide(L)'
;MTWEQGRALVEGMLSRGEVERVAASRAQADELLDQARKHMATARLAMESDPIGAYQLLYDASRKALCAVLENQGLRAGSRGGHIAVYEAVIAQLDPPLGQNLRPFDRMRRRRNEAEYPRLGSPRFSADDVRADMVKVETIVEIAAKVLDQMQPF
;
A
#
# COMPACT_ATOMS: atom_id res chain seq x y z
N MET A 1 23.64 -1.45 -9.17
CA MET A 1 23.56 0.02 -9.18
C MET A 1 22.51 0.40 -8.15
N THR A 2 22.87 1.19 -7.16
CA THR A 2 22.01 1.57 -6.03
C THR A 2 20.82 2.42 -6.48
N TRP A 3 19.67 2.28 -5.80
CA TRP A 3 18.49 3.11 -6.04
C TRP A 3 18.61 4.44 -5.29
N GLU A 4 18.89 5.54 -6.00
CA GLU A 4 19.19 6.84 -5.36
C GLU A 4 17.97 7.70 -5.06
N GLN A 5 16.89 7.57 -5.85
CA GLN A 5 15.69 8.37 -5.63
C GLN A 5 15.05 8.04 -4.28
N GLY A 6 14.80 9.07 -3.46
CA GLY A 6 14.21 8.91 -2.14
C GLY A 6 15.14 8.36 -1.06
N ARG A 7 16.39 8.02 -1.39
CA ARG A 7 17.30 7.31 -0.48
C ARG A 7 17.52 8.04 0.84
N ALA A 8 17.83 9.34 0.79
CA ALA A 8 18.04 10.14 2.01
C ALA A 8 16.80 10.20 2.92
N LEU A 9 15.59 10.17 2.35
CA LEU A 9 14.36 10.12 3.13
C LEU A 9 14.20 8.76 3.82
N VAL A 10 14.40 7.66 3.08
CA VAL A 10 14.33 6.29 3.63
C VAL A 10 15.39 6.07 4.71
N GLU A 11 16.62 6.56 4.53
CA GLU A 11 17.66 6.55 5.57
C GLU A 11 17.23 7.33 6.82
N GLY A 12 16.60 8.49 6.64
CA GLY A 12 15.98 9.23 7.73
C GLY A 12 14.91 8.42 8.46
N MET A 13 14.02 7.74 7.73
CA MET A 13 12.98 6.88 8.30
C MET A 13 13.56 5.68 9.07
N LEU A 14 14.64 5.08 8.55
CA LEU A 14 15.40 4.03 9.22
C LEU A 14 15.96 4.53 10.56
N SER A 15 16.57 5.72 10.57
CA SER A 15 17.13 6.31 11.81
C SER A 15 16.07 6.58 12.88
N ARG A 16 14.83 6.88 12.48
CA ARG A 16 13.69 7.14 13.37
C ARG A 16 12.91 5.88 13.75
N GLY A 17 13.27 4.70 13.21
CA GLY A 17 12.57 3.43 13.43
C GLY A 17 11.18 3.38 12.79
N GLU A 18 10.91 4.23 11.80
CA GLU A 18 9.66 4.23 11.03
C GLU A 18 9.68 3.11 9.97
N VAL A 19 10.86 2.83 9.45
CA VAL A 19 11.19 1.69 8.58
C VAL A 19 12.33 0.93 9.26
N GLU A 20 12.44 -0.36 9.00
CA GLU A 20 13.53 -1.23 9.45
C GLU A 20 14.10 -2.03 8.27
N ARG A 21 15.35 -2.47 8.41
CA ARG A 21 15.99 -3.37 7.44
C ARG A 21 15.63 -4.82 7.78
N VAL A 22 15.32 -5.59 6.75
CA VAL A 22 15.08 -7.03 6.79
C VAL A 22 15.84 -7.69 5.64
N ALA A 23 15.84 -9.03 5.58
CA ALA A 23 16.37 -9.73 4.42
C ALA A 23 15.49 -9.46 3.20
N ALA A 24 16.07 -8.93 2.11
CA ALA A 24 15.35 -8.72 0.86
C ALA A 24 14.80 -10.07 0.34
N SER A 25 13.51 -10.09 -0.01
CA SER A 25 12.84 -11.33 -0.40
C SER A 25 11.85 -11.11 -1.53
N ARG A 26 12.27 -11.51 -2.75
CA ARG A 26 11.39 -11.52 -3.92
C ARG A 26 10.18 -12.45 -3.73
N ALA A 27 10.40 -13.64 -3.17
CA ALA A 27 9.33 -14.60 -2.91
C ALA A 27 8.26 -14.04 -1.94
N GLN A 28 8.67 -13.31 -0.90
CA GLN A 28 7.74 -12.67 0.04
C GLN A 28 6.97 -11.52 -0.63
N ALA A 29 7.63 -10.76 -1.50
CA ALA A 29 7.00 -9.69 -2.26
C ALA A 29 5.95 -10.24 -3.24
N ASP A 30 6.26 -11.32 -3.96
CA ASP A 30 5.33 -11.98 -4.88
C ASP A 30 4.10 -12.53 -4.12
N GLU A 31 4.28 -13.18 -2.96
CA GLU A 31 3.17 -13.65 -2.12
C GLU A 31 2.28 -12.49 -1.63
N LEU A 32 2.87 -11.34 -1.27
CA LEU A 32 2.09 -10.16 -0.89
C LEU A 32 1.25 -9.62 -2.06
N LEU A 33 1.77 -9.65 -3.29
CA LEU A 33 1.01 -9.27 -4.49
C LEU A 33 -0.10 -10.27 -4.80
N ASP A 34 0.13 -11.56 -4.62
CA ASP A 34 -0.91 -12.58 -4.77
C ASP A 34 -2.03 -12.41 -3.74
N GLN A 35 -1.69 -12.13 -2.49
CA GLN A 35 -2.67 -11.78 -1.46
C GLN A 35 -3.43 -10.49 -1.80
N ALA A 36 -2.76 -9.46 -2.33
CA ALA A 36 -3.40 -8.24 -2.77
C ALA A 36 -4.45 -8.52 -3.87
N ARG A 37 -4.10 -9.33 -4.88
CA ARG A 37 -5.03 -9.75 -5.94
C ARG A 37 -6.23 -10.54 -5.39
N LYS A 38 -6.00 -11.47 -4.46
CA LYS A 38 -7.07 -12.22 -3.78
C LYS A 38 -8.00 -11.30 -2.99
N HIS A 39 -7.47 -10.33 -2.25
CA HIS A 39 -8.27 -9.36 -1.50
C HIS A 39 -9.11 -8.46 -2.40
N MET A 40 -8.57 -8.03 -3.56
CA MET A 40 -9.37 -7.29 -4.55
C MET A 40 -10.53 -8.13 -5.10
N ALA A 41 -10.28 -9.41 -5.40
CA ALA A 41 -11.33 -10.32 -5.87
C ALA A 41 -12.43 -10.50 -4.81
N THR A 42 -12.05 -10.71 -3.55
CA THR A 42 -13.02 -10.82 -2.45
C THR A 42 -13.79 -9.52 -2.22
N ALA A 43 -13.11 -8.37 -2.24
CA ALA A 43 -13.76 -7.06 -2.12
C ALA A 43 -14.79 -6.85 -3.25
N ARG A 44 -14.51 -7.33 -4.46
CA ARG A 44 -15.45 -7.28 -5.59
C ARG A 44 -16.72 -8.08 -5.32
N LEU A 45 -16.61 -9.27 -4.74
CA LEU A 45 -17.75 -10.13 -4.44
C LEU A 45 -18.59 -9.58 -3.28
N ALA A 46 -17.95 -8.93 -2.30
CA ALA A 46 -18.61 -8.45 -1.10
C ALA A 46 -19.16 -7.03 -1.21
N MET A 47 -18.84 -6.25 -2.26
CA MET A 47 -19.12 -4.80 -2.28
C MET A 47 -20.59 -4.42 -2.09
N GLU A 48 -21.52 -5.27 -2.53
CA GLU A 48 -22.97 -5.01 -2.42
C GLU A 48 -23.55 -5.46 -1.06
N SER A 49 -23.05 -6.58 -0.52
CA SER A 49 -23.56 -7.17 0.73
C SER A 49 -22.87 -6.65 1.99
N ASP A 50 -21.59 -6.31 1.88
CA ASP A 50 -20.77 -5.72 2.94
C ASP A 50 -19.77 -4.69 2.35
N PRO A 51 -20.25 -3.46 2.06
CA PRO A 51 -19.39 -2.40 1.53
C PRO A 51 -18.22 -2.02 2.47
N ILE A 52 -18.40 -2.13 3.79
CA ILE A 52 -17.38 -1.77 4.78
C ILE A 52 -16.25 -2.80 4.75
N GLY A 53 -16.58 -4.08 4.88
CA GLY A 53 -15.60 -5.17 4.81
C GLY A 53 -14.91 -5.24 3.46
N ALA A 54 -15.66 -5.02 2.37
CA ALA A 54 -15.08 -4.89 1.03
C ALA A 54 -14.07 -3.75 0.94
N TYR A 55 -14.36 -2.57 1.51
CA TYR A 55 -13.44 -1.45 1.52
C TYR A 55 -12.19 -1.71 2.38
N GLN A 56 -12.34 -2.37 3.53
CA GLN A 56 -11.21 -2.77 4.37
C GLN A 56 -10.26 -3.73 3.63
N LEU A 57 -10.79 -4.75 2.95
CA LEU A 57 -10.02 -5.67 2.12
C LEU A 57 -9.33 -4.95 0.95
N LEU A 58 -10.04 -4.02 0.30
CA LEU A 58 -9.50 -3.25 -0.81
C LEU A 58 -8.34 -2.34 -0.37
N TYR A 59 -8.48 -1.67 0.76
CA TYR A 59 -7.39 -0.92 1.37
C TYR A 59 -6.21 -1.84 1.72
N ASP A 60 -6.48 -3.00 2.32
CA ASP A 60 -5.43 -3.94 2.70
C ASP A 60 -4.67 -4.48 1.47
N ALA A 61 -5.36 -4.71 0.35
CA ALA A 61 -4.73 -5.06 -0.92
C ALA A 61 -3.71 -4.00 -1.37
N SER A 62 -4.10 -2.72 -1.35
CA SER A 62 -3.19 -1.62 -1.71
C SER A 62 -1.98 -1.55 -0.77
N ARG A 63 -2.19 -1.79 0.53
CA ARG A 63 -1.12 -1.79 1.53
C ARG A 63 -0.14 -2.94 1.30
N LYS A 64 -0.65 -4.14 1.02
CA LYS A 64 0.18 -5.31 0.69
C LYS A 64 1.01 -5.07 -0.56
N ALA A 65 0.45 -4.43 -1.59
CA ALA A 65 1.20 -4.06 -2.78
C ALA A 65 2.37 -3.11 -2.48
N LEU A 66 2.16 -2.07 -1.66
CA LEU A 66 3.26 -1.18 -1.25
C LEU A 66 4.26 -1.88 -0.33
N CYS A 67 3.80 -2.77 0.55
CA CYS A 67 4.69 -3.62 1.35
C CYS A 67 5.55 -4.53 0.47
N ALA A 68 5.01 -5.10 -0.60
CA ALA A 68 5.77 -5.94 -1.53
C ALA A 68 6.98 -5.20 -2.12
N VAL A 69 6.82 -3.92 -2.47
CA VAL A 69 7.92 -3.07 -2.94
C VAL A 69 9.03 -3.00 -1.90
N LEU A 70 8.68 -2.72 -0.63
CA LEU A 70 9.66 -2.62 0.45
C LEU A 70 10.31 -3.97 0.77
N GLU A 71 9.55 -5.05 0.86
CA GLU A 71 10.07 -6.40 1.15
C GLU A 71 11.06 -6.88 0.08
N ASN A 72 10.79 -6.56 -1.20
CA ASN A 72 11.72 -6.85 -2.30
C ASN A 72 13.04 -6.08 -2.16
N GLN A 73 13.02 -4.92 -1.49
CA GLN A 73 14.20 -4.12 -1.20
C GLN A 73 14.88 -4.47 0.13
N GLY A 74 14.31 -5.36 0.95
CA GLY A 74 14.81 -5.63 2.30
C GLY A 74 14.44 -4.55 3.31
N LEU A 75 13.27 -3.93 3.13
CA LEU A 75 12.71 -2.92 4.01
C LEU A 75 11.33 -3.35 4.52
N ARG A 76 11.01 -2.95 5.74
CA ARG A 76 9.68 -3.16 6.34
C ARG A 76 9.27 -1.96 7.18
N ALA A 77 7.98 -1.71 7.33
CA ALA A 77 7.51 -0.73 8.31
C ALA A 77 7.89 -1.17 9.73
N GLY A 78 8.57 -0.27 10.46
CA GLY A 78 8.93 -0.47 11.85
C GLY A 78 7.78 -0.17 12.81
N SER A 79 8.00 -0.47 14.09
CA SER A 79 7.00 -0.29 15.15
C SER A 79 6.50 1.16 15.33
N ARG A 80 7.32 2.15 14.94
CA ARG A 80 6.96 3.58 15.03
C ARG A 80 6.28 4.13 13.78
N GLY A 81 6.42 3.47 12.63
CA GLY A 81 5.97 3.99 11.34
C GLY A 81 4.57 3.55 10.93
N GLY A 82 4.15 2.35 11.35
CA GLY A 82 2.85 1.79 11.00
C GLY A 82 2.58 1.80 9.48
N HIS A 83 1.32 1.96 9.09
CA HIS A 83 0.94 1.87 7.68
C HIS A 83 1.34 3.10 6.85
N ILE A 84 1.51 4.27 7.47
CA ILE A 84 1.86 5.49 6.74
C ILE A 84 3.31 5.46 6.27
N ALA A 85 4.22 4.89 7.07
CA ALA A 85 5.63 4.73 6.69
C ALA A 85 5.81 3.89 5.42
N VAL A 86 4.96 2.87 5.21
CA VAL A 86 4.99 2.08 3.96
C VAL A 86 4.75 3.00 2.75
N TYR A 87 3.75 3.88 2.84
CA TYR A 87 3.41 4.81 1.78
C TYR A 87 4.48 5.88 1.56
N GLU A 88 4.97 6.50 2.64
CA GLU A 88 5.98 7.55 2.55
C GLU A 88 7.29 7.02 1.95
N ALA A 89 7.72 5.82 2.35
CA ALA A 89 8.92 5.18 1.81
C ALA A 89 8.77 4.84 0.32
N VAL A 90 7.61 4.34 -0.11
CA VAL A 90 7.39 4.02 -1.53
C VAL A 90 7.24 5.30 -2.37
N ILE A 91 6.53 6.32 -1.88
CA ILE A 91 6.41 7.60 -2.58
C ILE A 91 7.76 8.28 -2.75
N ALA A 92 8.58 8.32 -1.70
CA ALA A 92 9.92 8.91 -1.76
C ALA A 92 10.76 8.29 -2.89
N GLN A 93 10.60 6.98 -3.11
CA GLN A 93 11.39 6.23 -4.08
C GLN A 93 10.82 6.26 -5.50
N LEU A 94 9.51 6.46 -5.68
CA LEU A 94 8.82 6.31 -6.98
C LEU A 94 8.20 7.61 -7.53
N ASP A 95 8.13 8.68 -6.74
CA ASP A 95 7.67 10.01 -7.17
C ASP A 95 8.85 10.98 -7.32
N PRO A 96 9.06 11.62 -8.48
CA PRO A 96 8.39 11.40 -9.77
C PRO A 96 8.85 10.10 -10.48
N PRO A 97 8.06 9.54 -11.42
CA PRO A 97 6.81 10.07 -11.97
C PRO A 97 5.53 9.44 -11.42
N LEU A 98 5.62 8.41 -10.57
CA LEU A 98 4.48 7.55 -10.24
C LEU A 98 3.60 8.08 -9.10
N GLY A 99 3.95 9.22 -8.50
CA GLY A 99 3.26 9.74 -7.31
C GLY A 99 1.77 9.96 -7.50
N GLN A 100 1.32 10.40 -8.70
CA GLN A 100 -0.11 10.62 -8.97
C GLN A 100 -0.94 9.34 -8.80
N ASN A 101 -0.39 8.19 -9.20
CA ASN A 101 -1.07 6.90 -9.11
C ASN A 101 -1.02 6.29 -7.71
N LEU A 102 -0.03 6.68 -6.89
CA LEU A 102 0.18 6.16 -5.54
C LEU A 102 -0.54 6.99 -4.46
N ARG A 103 -0.71 8.31 -4.66
CA ARG A 103 -1.39 9.23 -3.74
C ARG A 103 -2.80 8.81 -3.27
N PRO A 104 -3.62 8.08 -4.05
CA PRO A 104 -4.89 7.55 -3.56
C PRO A 104 -4.78 6.75 -2.27
N PHE A 105 -3.67 6.06 -2.03
CA PHE A 105 -3.46 5.23 -0.84
C PHE A 105 -3.71 6.00 0.47
N ASP A 106 -3.17 7.21 0.62
CA ASP A 106 -3.28 7.95 1.87
C ASP A 106 -4.72 8.45 2.13
N ARG A 107 -5.47 8.81 1.08
CA ARG A 107 -6.91 9.06 1.20
C ARG A 107 -7.65 7.78 1.62
N MET A 108 -7.36 6.64 1.00
CA MET A 108 -7.98 5.36 1.34
C MET A 108 -7.67 4.93 2.78
N ARG A 109 -6.45 5.19 3.28
CA ARG A 109 -6.05 4.93 4.67
C ARG A 109 -6.94 5.69 5.66
N ARG A 110 -7.18 6.99 5.41
CA ARG A 110 -8.08 7.80 6.24
C ARG A 110 -9.51 7.27 6.15
N ARG A 111 -9.99 6.98 4.95
CA ARG A 111 -11.34 6.43 4.73
C ARG A 111 -11.53 5.10 5.46
N ARG A 112 -10.58 4.16 5.37
CA ARG A 112 -10.61 2.91 6.14
C ARG A 112 -10.64 3.16 7.65
N ASN A 113 -9.90 4.15 8.14
CA ASN A 113 -9.95 4.51 9.57
C ASN A 113 -11.32 5.02 10.00
N GLU A 114 -12.03 5.80 9.17
CA GLU A 114 -13.42 6.21 9.41
C GLU A 114 -14.38 5.02 9.43
N ALA A 115 -14.13 3.98 8.62
CA ALA A 115 -14.92 2.75 8.61
C ALA A 115 -14.77 1.97 9.93
N GLU A 116 -13.55 1.94 10.48
CA GLU A 116 -13.21 1.24 11.73
C GLU A 116 -13.73 1.98 12.97
N TYR A 117 -13.65 3.31 12.94
CA TYR A 117 -14.02 4.18 14.06
C TYR A 117 -15.08 5.20 13.61
N PRO A 118 -16.31 4.75 13.34
CA PRO A 118 -17.36 5.61 12.83
C PRO A 118 -17.74 6.68 13.85
N ARG A 119 -17.91 7.91 13.37
CA ARG A 119 -18.45 9.03 14.17
C ARG A 119 -19.92 9.23 13.83
N LEU A 120 -20.66 9.85 14.75
CA LEU A 120 -22.04 10.24 14.49
C LEU A 120 -22.08 11.15 13.25
N GLY A 121 -22.88 10.78 12.25
CA GLY A 121 -22.99 11.51 10.98
C GLY A 121 -21.93 11.19 9.92
N SER A 122 -21.04 10.21 10.15
CA SER A 122 -20.11 9.75 9.12
C SER A 122 -20.86 9.24 7.87
N PRO A 123 -20.39 9.58 6.65
CA PRO A 123 -20.99 9.06 5.42
C PRO A 123 -20.96 7.53 5.41
N ARG A 124 -22.09 6.91 5.05
CA ARG A 124 -22.15 5.46 4.88
C ARG A 124 -21.24 5.03 3.72
N PHE A 125 -20.63 3.85 3.88
CA PHE A 125 -19.93 3.19 2.79
C PHE A 125 -20.94 2.57 1.83
N SER A 126 -20.68 2.68 0.54
CA SER A 126 -21.48 2.08 -0.53
C SER A 126 -20.64 1.21 -1.44
N ALA A 127 -21.30 0.38 -2.25
CA ALA A 127 -20.64 -0.36 -3.33
C ALA A 127 -19.92 0.58 -4.32
N ASP A 128 -20.44 1.78 -4.53
CA ASP A 128 -19.83 2.79 -5.40
C ASP A 128 -18.49 3.29 -4.86
N ASP A 129 -18.36 3.48 -3.54
CA ASP A 129 -17.08 3.84 -2.90
C ASP A 129 -16.02 2.78 -3.19
N VAL A 130 -16.38 1.50 -3.06
CA VAL A 130 -15.49 0.36 -3.34
C VAL A 130 -15.13 0.32 -4.83
N ARG A 131 -16.11 0.45 -5.72
CA ARG A 131 -15.91 0.39 -7.18
C ARG A 131 -15.01 1.52 -7.67
N ALA A 132 -15.21 2.73 -7.16
CA ALA A 132 -14.40 3.90 -7.53
C ALA A 132 -12.93 3.77 -7.10
N ASP A 133 -12.66 3.10 -5.97
CA ASP A 133 -11.31 2.90 -5.47
C ASP A 133 -10.64 1.62 -5.99
N MET A 134 -11.42 0.65 -6.47
CA MET A 134 -10.89 -0.58 -7.05
C MET A 134 -9.94 -0.32 -8.22
N VAL A 135 -10.31 0.59 -9.13
CA VAL A 135 -9.46 0.98 -10.28
C VAL A 135 -8.12 1.59 -9.81
N LYS A 136 -8.17 2.36 -8.71
CA LYS A 136 -6.96 2.99 -8.14
C LYS A 136 -6.04 1.94 -7.51
N VAL A 137 -6.62 0.97 -6.80
CA VAL A 137 -5.85 -0.13 -6.21
C VAL A 137 -5.27 -1.06 -7.26
N GLU A 138 -6.00 -1.32 -8.35
CA GLU A 138 -5.49 -2.09 -9.49
C GLU A 138 -4.23 -1.43 -10.06
N THR A 139 -4.27 -0.10 -10.24
CA THR A 139 -3.10 0.66 -10.68
C THR A 139 -1.93 0.56 -9.70
N ILE A 140 -2.18 0.63 -8.39
CA ILE A 140 -1.13 0.48 -7.36
C ILE A 140 -0.50 -0.93 -7.41
N VAL A 141 -1.32 -1.98 -7.55
CA VAL A 141 -0.85 -3.37 -7.66
C VAL A 141 -0.01 -3.58 -8.93
N GLU A 142 -0.44 -3.01 -10.05
CA GLU A 142 0.31 -3.08 -11.31
C GLU A 142 1.64 -2.35 -11.24
N ILE A 143 1.67 -1.16 -10.63
CA ILE A 143 2.90 -0.42 -10.38
C ILE A 143 3.83 -1.25 -9.52
N ALA A 144 3.34 -1.75 -8.38
CA ALA A 144 4.14 -2.56 -7.46
C ALA A 144 4.75 -3.76 -8.19
N ALA A 145 3.96 -4.52 -8.94
CA ALA A 145 4.43 -5.65 -9.73
C ALA A 145 5.53 -5.27 -10.73
N LYS A 146 5.37 -4.15 -11.46
CA LYS A 146 6.36 -3.69 -12.45
C LYS A 146 7.66 -3.24 -11.81
N VAL A 147 7.61 -2.58 -10.65
CA VAL A 147 8.83 -2.06 -10.00
C VAL A 147 9.63 -3.15 -9.30
N LEU A 148 9.02 -4.29 -8.92
CA LEU A 148 9.77 -5.41 -8.32
C LEU A 148 10.90 -5.94 -9.20
N ASP A 149 10.74 -5.86 -10.53
CA ASP A 149 11.75 -6.28 -11.50
C ASP A 149 12.83 -5.22 -11.76
N GLN A 150 12.63 -3.99 -11.28
CA GLN A 150 13.48 -2.83 -11.57
C GLN A 150 14.29 -2.40 -10.35
N MET A 151 13.74 -2.57 -9.15
CA MET A 151 14.33 -2.12 -7.91
C MET A 151 15.33 -3.15 -7.37
N GLN A 152 16.49 -2.65 -6.95
CA GLN A 152 17.51 -3.44 -6.25
C GLN A 152 17.29 -3.38 -4.73
N PRO A 153 17.82 -4.35 -3.96
CA PRO A 153 17.91 -4.23 -2.50
C PRO A 153 18.50 -2.88 -2.05
N PHE A 154 17.99 -2.35 -0.93
CA PHE A 154 18.27 -1.00 -0.42
C PHE A 154 19.63 -0.86 0.31
#